data_AF-A0A7H8LST1-F1
#
_entry.id   AF-A0A7H8LST1-F1
#
_cell.length_a   1.000
_cell.length_b   1.000
_cell.length_c   1.000
_cell.angle_alpha   90.00
_cell.angle_beta   90.00
_cell.angle_gamma   90.00
#
_symmetry.space_group_name_H-M   'P 1'
#
loop_
_entity.id
_entity.type
_entity.pdbx_description
1 polymer ?
#
loop_
_entity_poly.entity_id
_entity_poly.type
_entity_poly.pdbx_seq_one_letter_code
_entity_poly.pdbx_strand_id
1 'polypeptide(L)' 'MQRAAEGLRERFPWVQCWWGSHTRRWWAYVPGVGRLIEAGGPEQLSEEILRALGRPWR' A
#
# COMPACT_ATOMS: atom_id res chain seq x y z
N MET A 1 -9.47 3.61 10.65
CA MET A 1 -9.04 3.34 9.26
C MET A 1 -8.39 4.56 8.63
N GLN A 2 -9.06 5.71 8.52
CA GLN A 2 -8.50 6.93 7.87
C GLN A 2 -7.08 7.31 8.34
N ARG A 3 -6.83 7.35 9.67
CA ARG A 3 -5.51 7.70 10.23
C ARG A 3 -4.37 6.76 9.82
N ALA A 4 -4.64 5.47 9.67
CA ALA A 4 -3.62 4.52 9.22
C ALA A 4 -3.33 4.68 7.72
N ALA A 5 -4.32 5.09 6.92
CA ALA A 5 -4.08 5.48 5.53
C ALA A 5 -3.26 6.78 5.43
N GLU A 6 -3.46 7.73 6.33
CA GLU A 6 -2.67 8.96 6.42
C GLU A 6 -1.20 8.66 6.72
N GLY A 7 -0.91 7.84 7.74
CA GLY A 7 0.47 7.44 8.05
C GLY A 7 1.16 6.68 6.91
N LEU A 8 0.40 5.86 6.16
CA LEU A 8 0.92 5.22 4.94
C LEU A 8 1.21 6.23 3.82
N ARG A 9 0.37 7.25 3.65
CA ARG A 9 0.56 8.32 2.65
C ARG A 9 1.73 9.23 3.01
N GLU A 10 1.97 9.50 4.28
CA GLU A 10 3.17 10.23 4.74
C GLU A 10 4.45 9.47 4.41
N ARG A 11 4.44 8.14 4.62
CA ARG A 11 5.59 7.28 4.33
C ARG A 11 5.79 7.05 2.82
N PHE A 12 4.71 6.99 2.05
CA PHE A 12 4.71 6.72 0.62
C PHE A 12 3.83 7.73 -0.15
N PRO A 13 4.31 8.97 -0.35
CA PRO A 13 3.48 10.06 -0.91
C PRO A 13 2.90 9.78 -2.29
N TRP A 14 3.59 8.96 -3.09
CA TRP A 14 3.19 8.58 -4.45
C TRP A 14 2.39 7.28 -4.51
N VAL A 15 2.18 6.59 -3.39
CA VAL A 15 1.39 5.35 -3.32
C VAL A 15 -0.02 5.68 -2.87
N GLN A 16 -1.00 5.21 -3.63
CA GLN A 16 -2.42 5.39 -3.29
C GLN A 16 -2.81 4.28 -2.33
N CYS A 17 -3.06 4.61 -1.05
CA CYS A 17 -3.44 3.64 -0.02
C CYS A 17 -4.88 3.86 0.45
N TRP A 18 -5.66 2.78 0.63
CA TRP A 18 -7.03 2.85 1.14
C TRP A 18 -7.46 1.59 1.90
N TRP A 19 -8.52 1.71 2.69
CA TRP A 19 -9.22 0.58 3.30
C TRP A 19 -10.42 0.18 2.44
N GLY A 20 -10.43 -1.06 1.95
CA GLY A 20 -11.57 -1.65 1.26
C GLY A 20 -12.61 -2.11 2.27
N SER A 21 -13.70 -1.36 2.42
CA SER A 21 -14.78 -1.68 3.37
C SER A 21 -15.47 -3.01 3.06
N HIS A 22 -15.65 -3.32 1.78
CA HIS A 22 -16.27 -4.57 1.32
C HIS A 22 -15.37 -5.80 1.56
N THR A 23 -14.09 -5.71 1.21
CA THR A 23 -13.12 -6.81 1.37
C THR A 23 -12.58 -6.92 2.79
N ARG A 24 -12.78 -5.89 3.62
CA ARG A 24 -12.15 -5.72 4.93
C ARG A 24 -10.63 -5.90 4.85
N ARG A 25 -10.01 -5.25 3.87
CA ARG A 25 -8.56 -5.32 3.60
C ARG A 25 -7.97 -3.95 3.28
N TRP A 26 -6.68 -3.84 3.52
CA TRP A 26 -5.86 -2.71 3.10
C TRP A 26 -5.40 -2.89 1.67
N TRP A 27 -5.39 -1.81 0.92
CA TRP A 27 -5.01 -1.79 -0.49
C TRP A 27 -4.02 -0.67 -0.78
N ALA A 28 -3.09 -0.95 -1.68
CA ALA A 28 -2.13 0.01 -2.18
C ALA A 28 -1.91 -0.14 -3.69
N TYR A 29 -2.06 0.96 -4.43
CA TYR A 29 -1.62 1.03 -5.82
C TYR A 29 -0.28 1.77 -5.91
N VAL A 30 0.72 1.10 -6.49
CA VAL A 30 2.09 1.59 -6.61
C VAL A 30 2.37 1.98 -8.07
N PRO A 31 2.17 3.25 -8.47
CA PRO A 31 2.20 3.68 -9.87
C PRO A 31 3.56 3.51 -10.56
N GLY A 32 4.65 3.45 -9.78
CA GLY A 32 6.00 3.23 -10.30
C GLY A 32 6.36 1.77 -10.56
N VAL A 33 5.54 0.79 -10.13
CA VAL A 33 5.72 -0.65 -10.40
C VAL A 33 4.49 -1.29 -11.05
N GLY A 34 3.42 -0.50 -11.27
CA GLY A 34 2.15 -0.97 -11.83
C GLY A 34 1.47 -2.06 -11.01
N ARG A 35 1.72 -2.13 -9.69
CA ARG A 35 1.17 -3.20 -8.83
C ARG A 35 0.06 -2.70 -7.93
N LEU A 36 -0.94 -3.56 -7.79
CA LEU A 36 -1.96 -3.49 -6.75
C LEU A 36 -1.62 -4.52 -5.66
N ILE A 37 -1.53 -4.07 -4.42
CA ILE A 37 -1.14 -4.86 -3.26
C ILE A 37 -2.30 -4.85 -2.27
N GLU A 38 -2.62 -6.00 -1.69
CA GLU A 38 -3.54 -6.12 -0.56
C GLU A 38 -2.85 -6.66 0.68
N ALA A 39 -3.35 -6.28 1.86
CA ALA A 39 -2.86 -6.78 3.14
C ALA A 39 -3.96 -6.79 4.21
N GLY A 40 -3.76 -7.58 5.26
CA GLY A 40 -4.66 -7.64 6.41
C GLY A 40 -4.55 -6.43 7.34
N GLY A 41 -3.41 -5.73 7.32
CA GLY A 41 -3.12 -4.59 8.19
C GLY A 41 -2.23 -3.54 7.50
N PRO A 42 -2.18 -2.31 8.03
CA PRO A 42 -1.39 -1.24 7.45
C PRO A 42 0.12 -1.49 7.55
N GLU A 43 0.61 -2.14 8.60
CA GLU A 43 2.02 -2.52 8.75
C GLU A 43 2.44 -3.53 7.69
N GLN A 44 1.63 -4.58 7.51
CA GLN A 44 1.85 -5.59 6.47
C GLN A 44 1.77 -4.98 5.07
N LEU A 45 0.84 -4.03 4.84
CA LEU A 45 0.77 -3.30 3.57
C LEU A 45 2.06 -2.53 3.31
N SER A 46 2.62 -1.87 4.34
CA SER A 46 3.87 -1.13 4.24
C SER A 46 5.05 -2.02 3.88
N GLU A 47 5.13 -3.23 4.44
CA GLU A 47 6.20 -4.18 4.10
C GLU A 47 6.10 -4.65 2.65
N GLU A 48 4.90 -4.95 2.18
CA GLU A 48 4.68 -5.39 0.79
C GLU A 48 4.91 -4.26 -0.23
N ILE A 49 4.58 -3.01 0.11
CA ILE A 49 4.96 -1.83 -0.70
C ILE A 49 6.48 -1.74 -0.85
N LEU A 50 7.23 -1.87 0.25
CA LEU A 50 8.71 -1.84 0.20
C LEU A 50 9.28 -2.97 -0.64
N ARG A 51 8.72 -4.19 -0.54
CA ARG A 51 9.12 -5.33 -1.37
C ARG A 51 8.85 -5.07 -2.85
N ALA A 52 7.72 -4.44 -3.17
CA ALA A 52 7.37 -4.11 -4.54
C ALA A 52 8.32 -3.05 -5.12
N LEU A 53 8.66 -2.01 -4.35
CA LEU A 53 9.62 -0.96 -4.76
C LEU A 53 11.06 -1.48 -4.88
N GLY A 54 11.46 -2.44 -4.04
CA GLY A 54 12.79 -3.04 -4.06
C GLY A 54 13.03 -4.03 -5.20
N ARG A 55 12.00 -4.37 -5.99
CA ARG A 55 12.19 -5.14 -7.22
C ARG A 55 12.40 -4.18 -8.40
N PRO A 56 13.63 -4.04 -8.92
CA PRO A 56 13.82 -3.37 -10.20
C PRO A 56 13.01 -4.12 -11.26
N TRP A 57 12.34 -3.37 -12.12
CA TRP A 57 11.68 -3.87 -13.31
C TRP A 57 12.65 -4.76 -14.10
N ARG A 58 12.22 -5.97 -14.46
CA ARG A 58 12.82 -6.75 -15.54
C ARG A 58 11.96 -6.65 -16.77
#